data_AF-A0A953PD44-F1
#
_entry.id   AF-A0A953PD44-F1
#
_cell.length_a   1.000
_cell.length_b   1.000
_cell.length_c   1.000
_cell.angle_alpha   90.00
_cell.angle_beta   90.00
_cell.angle_gamma   90.00
#
_symmetry.space_group_name_H-M   'P 1'
#
loop_
_entity.id
_entity.type
_entity.pdbx_description
1 polymer ?
#
loop_
_entity_poly.entity_id
_entity_poly.type
_entity_poly.pdbx_seq_one_letter_code
_entity_poly.pdbx_strand_id
1 'polypeptide(L)' 'MEQKVGRKLTKNEHVHHVNGDSLDNNLDNLEILTNSEHQKIEYKLRNP' A
#
# COMPACT_ATOMS: atom_id res chain seq x y z
N MET A 1 -6.18 3.73 8.52
CA MET A 1 -6.47 3.89 7.07
C MET A 1 -7.96 3.74 6.71
N GLU A 2 -8.69 2.73 7.19
CA GLU A 2 -10.14 2.55 6.91
C GLU A 2 -11.01 3.80 7.18
N GLN A 3 -10.79 4.48 8.32
CA GLN A 3 -11.50 5.71 8.66
C GLN A 3 -11.25 6.85 7.67
N LYS A 4 -10.05 6.90 7.05
CA LYS A 4 -9.67 7.91 6.06
C LYS A 4 -10.32 7.66 4.70
N VAL A 5 -10.49 6.39 4.32
CA VAL A 5 -11.13 6.00 3.05
C VAL A 5 -12.66 5.96 3.17
N GLY A 6 -13.20 5.92 4.39
CA GLY A 6 -14.65 5.89 4.64
C GLY A 6 -15.30 4.53 4.35
N ARG A 7 -14.50 3.47 4.21
CA ARG A 7 -14.97 2.09 4.07
C ARG A 7 -13.99 1.11 4.70
N LYS A 8 -14.45 -0.11 4.96
CA LYS A 8 -13.57 -1.20 5.37
C LYS A 8 -12.65 -1.61 4.23
N LEU A 9 -11.42 -1.98 4.57
CA LEU A 9 -10.51 -2.63 3.66
C LEU A 9 -10.99 -4.07 3.47
N THR A 10 -10.92 -4.53 2.23
CA THR A 10 -11.14 -5.94 1.90
C THR A 10 -9.90 -6.75 2.26
N LYS A 11 -10.06 -8.07 2.42
CA LYS A 11 -8.95 -8.98 2.71
C LYS A 11 -7.84 -8.99 1.65
N ASN A 12 -8.14 -8.45 0.46
CA ASN A 12 -7.21 -8.40 -0.67
C ASN A 12 -6.49 -7.05 -0.76
N GLU A 13 -6.80 -6.09 0.12
CA GLU A 13 -6.22 -4.76 0.16
C GLU A 13 -5.18 -4.66 1.28
N HIS A 14 -4.01 -4.14 0.94
CA HIS A 14 -2.90 -3.90 1.85
C HIS A 14 -2.51 -2.42 1.81
N VAL A 15 -2.06 -1.90 2.95
CA VAL A 15 -1.50 -0.55 3.05
C VAL A 15 -0.01 -0.62 2.73
N HIS A 16 0.44 0.19 1.79
CA HIS A 16 1.82 0.28 1.32
C HIS A 16 2.36 1.69 1.59
N HIS A 17 3.60 1.77 2.04
CA HIS A 17 4.31 3.03 2.26
C HIS A 17 5.02 3.40 0.96
N VAL A 18 4.59 4.47 0.30
CA VAL A 18 5.07 4.84 -1.05
C VAL A 18 6.55 5.23 -1.03
N ASN A 19 7.01 5.90 0.03
CA ASN A 19 8.43 6.24 0.22
C ASN A 19 9.30 5.08 0.75
N GLY A 20 8.72 3.92 1.05
CA GLY A 20 9.43 2.77 1.62
C GLY A 20 9.85 2.91 3.09
N ASP A 21 9.51 4.02 3.76
CA ASP A 21 9.76 4.22 5.18
C ASP A 21 8.55 3.72 6.00
N SER A 22 8.76 2.66 6.78
CA SER A 22 7.73 2.06 7.63
C SER A 22 7.38 2.89 8.87
N LEU A 23 8.15 3.94 9.16
CA LEU A 23 7.89 4.87 10.26
C LEU A 23 7.10 6.11 9.82
N ASP A 24 7.04 6.39 8.51
CA ASP A 24 6.27 7.51 7.98
C ASP A 24 4.78 7.16 7.85
N ASN A 25 4.04 7.49 8.91
CA ASN A 25 2.61 7.27 9.03
C ASN A 25 1.75 8.39 8.40
N ASN A 26 2.34 9.28 7.61
CA ASN A 26 1.58 10.31 6.91
C ASN A 26 0.62 9.65 5.92
N LEU A 27 -0.68 9.99 5.99
CA LEU A 27 -1.72 9.40 5.15
C LEU A 27 -1.46 9.65 3.66
N ASP A 28 -0.80 10.74 3.31
CA ASP A 28 -0.44 11.06 1.91
C ASP A 28 0.71 10.19 1.40
N ASN A 29 1.46 9.54 2.30
CA ASN A 29 2.52 8.57 2.02
C ASN A 29 2.01 7.10 2.05
N LEU A 30 0.72 6.90 2.34
CA LEU A 30 0.11 5.57 2.39
C LEU A 30 -0.79 5.35 1.18
N GLU A 31 -0.52 4.28 0.45
CA GLU A 31 -1.36 3.82 -0.67
C GLU A 31 -2.04 2.49 -0.32
N ILE A 32 -3.23 2.26 -0.85
CA ILE A 32 -3.91 0.97 -0.73
C ILE A 32 -3.75 0.23 -2.04
N LEU A 33 -3.11 -0.94 -1.95
CA LEU A 33 -2.85 -1.82 -3.07
C LEU A 33 -3.58 -3.13 -2.89
N THR A 34 -4.04 -3.71 -3.99
CA THR A 34 -4.43 -5.11 -3.97
C THR A 34 -3.19 -6.01 -3.86
N ASN A 35 -3.38 -7.25 -3.40
CA ASN A 35 -2.34 -8.28 -3.43
C ASN A 35 -1.66 -8.41 -4.80
N SER A 36 -2.42 -8.28 -5.88
CA SER A 36 -1.89 -8.36 -7.25
C SER A 36 -1.02 -7.16 -7.62
N GLU A 37 -1.38 -5.96 -7.17
CA GLU A 37 -0.63 -4.74 -7.44
C GLU A 37 0.64 -4.69 -6.60
N HIS A 38 0.56 -5.08 -5.33
CA HIS A 38 1.73 -5.23 -4.47
C HIS A 38 2.75 -6.19 -5.08
N GLN A 39 2.30 -7.35 -5.57
CA GLN A 39 3.19 -8.30 -6.27
C GLN A 39 3.80 -7.72 -7.55
N LYS A 40 3.06 -6.93 -8.33
CA LYS A 40 3.60 -6.26 -9.53
C LYS A 40 4.67 -5.22 -9.19
N ILE A 41 4.47 -4.45 -8.13
CA ILE A 41 5.45 -3.46 -7.66
C ILE A 41 6.70 -4.17 -7.16
N GLU A 42 6.54 -5.16 -6.29
CA GLU A 42 7.62 -6.00 -5.78
C GLU A 42 8.39 -6.71 -6.92
N TYR A 43 7.70 -7.11 -7.99
CA TYR A 43 8.33 -7.70 -9.16
C TYR A 43 9.17 -6.67 -9.92
N LYS A 44 8.63 -5.46 -10.18
CA LYS A 44 9.37 -4.37 -10.85
C LYS A 44 10.59 -3.91 -10.05
N LEU A 45 10.49 -3.84 -8.72
CA LEU A 45 11.60 -3.43 -7.87
C LEU A 45 12.74 -4.46 -7.86
N ARG A 46 12.41 -5.76 -7.99
CA ARG A 46 13.40 -6.85 -8.00
C ARG A 46 13.99 -7.13 -9.39
N ASN A 47 13.26 -6.80 -10.46
CA ASN A 47 13.67 -7.01 -11.86
C ASN A 47 13.56 -5.69 -12.66
N PRO A 48 14.57 -4.80 -12.57
CA PRO A 48 14.61 -3.55 -13.34
C PRO A 48 14.86 -3.76 -14.84
#